data_AF-A0A2E3PGQ1-F1
#
_entry.id   AF-A0A2E3PGQ1-F1
#
_cell.length_a   1.000
_cell.length_b   1.000
_cell.length_c   1.000
_cell.angle_alpha   90.00
_cell.angle_beta   90.00
_cell.angle_gamma   90.00
#
_symmetry.space_group_name_H-M   'P 1'
#
loop_
_entity.id
_entity.type
_entity.pdbx_description
1 polymer ?
#
loop_
_entity_poly.entity_id
_entity_poly.type
_entity_poly.pdbx_seq_one_letter_code
_entity_poly.pdbx_strand_id
1 'polypeptide(L)' 'MCLTTEALVLFLNIIGANIVTTEPGRIIVHAEAADVHWVARADTDDRWCTMGPQIDRLARFDGNK' A
#
# COMPACT_ATOMS: atom_id res chain seq x y z
N MET A 1 -4.17 -2.28 7.16
CA MET A 1 -5.23 -3.10 6.54
C MET A 1 -4.58 -4.16 5.67
N CYS A 2 -5.19 -5.33 5.48
CA CYS A 2 -4.64 -6.38 4.61
C CYS A 2 -5.73 -7.04 3.74
N LEU A 3 -5.41 -7.33 2.49
CA LEU A 3 -6.27 -7.95 1.48
C LEU A 3 -5.64 -9.22 0.92
N THR A 4 -6.46 -10.09 0.32
CA THR A 4 -5.98 -11.14 -0.58
C THR A 4 -5.49 -10.53 -1.89
N THR A 5 -4.78 -11.31 -2.69
CA THR A 5 -4.29 -10.89 -4.00
C THR A 5 -5.46 -10.53 -4.91
N GLU A 6 -6.52 -11.34 -4.96
CA GLU A 6 -7.69 -11.09 -5.81
C GLU A 6 -8.41 -9.82 -5.38
N ALA A 7 -8.58 -9.61 -4.07
CA ALA A 7 -9.22 -8.42 -3.55
C ALA A 7 -8.41 -7.15 -3.84
N LEU A 8 -7.07 -7.23 -3.74
CA LEU A 8 -6.20 -6.11 -4.10
C LEU A 8 -6.27 -5.82 -5.61
N VAL A 9 -6.20 -6.85 -6.46
CA VAL A 9 -6.29 -6.67 -7.92
C VAL A 9 -7.63 -6.05 -8.32
N LEU A 10 -8.74 -6.50 -7.71
CA LEU A 10 -10.05 -5.87 -7.94
C LEU A 10 -10.05 -4.40 -7.53
N PHE A 11 -9.49 -4.07 -6.37
CA PHE A 11 -9.37 -2.69 -5.92
C PHE A 11 -8.53 -1.83 -6.88
N LEU A 12 -7.39 -2.33 -7.35
CA LEU A 12 -6.52 -1.63 -8.31
C LEU A 12 -7.23 -1.36 -9.64
N ASN A 13 -8.07 -2.27 -10.11
CA ASN A 13 -8.89 -2.06 -11.30
C ASN A 13 -9.93 -0.94 -11.15
N ILE A 14 -10.47 -0.75 -9.94
CA ILE A 14 -11.48 0.28 -9.68
C ILE A 14 -10.86 1.69 -9.66
N ILE A 15 -9.67 1.84 -9.06
CA ILE A 15 -9.03 3.15 -8.88
C ILE A 15 -8.27 3.64 -10.12
N GLY A 16 -7.99 2.74 -11.07
CA GLY A 16 -7.28 3.05 -12.32
C GLY A 16 -5.76 2.92 -12.20
N ALA A 17 -5.14 2.41 -13.27
CA ALA A 17 -3.70 2.13 -13.31
C ALA A 17 -2.81 3.38 -13.40
N ASN A 18 -3.37 4.54 -13.75
CA ASN A 18 -2.63 5.79 -13.93
C ASN A 18 -2.06 6.38 -12.64
N ILE A 19 -2.53 5.91 -11.48
CA ILE A 19 -2.06 6.35 -10.16
C ILE A 19 -1.32 5.22 -9.42
N VAL A 20 -0.90 4.17 -10.13
CA VAL A 20 -0.30 2.97 -9.53
C VAL A 20 1.11 2.77 -10.05
N THR A 21 2.06 2.64 -9.13
CA THR A 21 3.42 2.18 -9.40
C THR A 21 3.60 0.77 -8.82
N THR A 22 4.07 -0.18 -9.64
CA THR A 22 4.34 -1.57 -9.25
C THR A 22 5.83 -1.88 -9.23
N GLU A 23 6.29 -2.46 -8.13
CA GLU A 23 7.65 -2.95 -7.90
C GLU A 23 7.58 -4.42 -7.40
N PRO A 24 8.66 -5.21 -7.49
CA PRO A 24 8.68 -6.55 -6.92
C PRO A 24 8.31 -6.54 -5.43
N GLY A 25 7.20 -7.20 -5.07
CA GLY A 25 6.70 -7.28 -3.69
C GLY A 25 6.08 -6.00 -3.12
N ARG A 26 5.92 -4.93 -3.94
CA ARG A 26 5.36 -3.65 -3.48
C ARG A 26 4.51 -2.98 -4.55
N ILE A 27 3.38 -2.43 -4.14
CA ILE A 27 2.51 -1.61 -4.99
C ILE A 27 2.28 -0.28 -4.29
N ILE A 28 2.42 0.82 -5.01
CA ILE A 28 2.25 2.17 -4.50
C ILE A 28 1.07 2.80 -5.22
N VAL A 29 0.07 3.23 -4.45
CA VAL A 29 -1.08 3.99 -4.95
C VAL A 29 -0.87 5.45 -4.59
N HIS A 30 -0.78 6.31 -5.60
CA HIS A 30 -0.58 7.76 -5.48
C HIS A 30 -1.93 8.48 -5.30
N ALA A 31 -2.50 8.39 -4.09
CA ALA A 31 -3.74 9.08 -3.77
C ALA A 31 -3.49 10.56 -3.43
N GLU A 32 -4.51 11.40 -3.60
CA GLU A 32 -4.39 12.86 -3.39
C GLU A 32 -3.89 13.24 -2.00
N ALA A 33 -4.33 12.52 -0.95
CA ALA A 33 -3.97 12.82 0.42
C ALA A 33 -2.56 12.31 0.80
N ALA A 34 -2.17 11.14 0.28
CA ALA A 34 -0.88 10.50 0.56
C ALA A 34 -0.68 9.25 -0.29
N ASP A 35 0.58 8.86 -0.46
CA ASP A 35 0.94 7.55 -1.04
C ASP A 35 0.54 6.40 -0.11
N VAL A 36 -0.12 5.39 -0.67
CA VAL A 36 -0.49 4.16 0.03
C VAL A 36 0.34 3.02 -0.51
N HIS A 37 1.20 2.46 0.36
CA HIS A 37 2.06 1.35 0.00
C HIS A 37 1.44 0.02 0.45
N TRP A 38 1.22 -0.87 -0.50
CA TRP A 38 0.88 -2.26 -0.31
C TRP A 38 2.15 -3.10 -0.41
N VAL A 39 2.37 -3.97 0.58
CA VAL A 39 3.53 -4.88 0.61
C VAL A 39 3.06 -6.32 0.72
N ALA A 40 3.70 -7.19 -0.06
CA ALA A 40 3.46 -8.63 0.02
C ALA A 40 3.96 -9.16 1.37
N ARG A 41 3.21 -10.09 1.94
CA ARG A 41 3.53 -10.74 3.20
C ARG A 41 4.39 -11.98 2.94
N ALA A 42 5.60 -11.99 3.50
CA ALA A 42 6.53 -13.12 3.30
C ALA A 42 6.08 -14.41 4.00
N ASP A 43 5.17 -14.33 4.98
CA ASP A 43 4.63 -15.46 5.72
C ASP A 43 3.38 -16.09 5.07
N THR A 44 2.78 -15.43 4.08
CA THR A 44 1.56 -15.89 3.40
C THR A 44 1.54 -15.42 1.95
N ASP A 45 1.51 -16.38 1.02
CA ASP A 45 1.60 -16.13 -0.43
C ASP A 45 0.42 -15.29 -0.99
N ASP A 46 -0.70 -15.25 -0.28
CA ASP A 46 -1.92 -14.56 -0.72
C ASP A 46 -2.32 -13.39 0.20
N ARG A 47 -1.34 -12.63 0.70
CA ARG A 47 -1.63 -11.49 1.57
C ARG A 47 -0.80 -10.27 1.24
N TRP A 48 -1.52 -9.15 1.13
CA TRP A 48 -0.94 -7.83 0.93
C TRP A 48 -1.43 -6.89 2.01
N CYS A 49 -0.51 -6.16 2.65
CA CYS A 49 -0.84 -5.25 3.73
C CYS A 49 -0.42 -3.82 3.41
N THR A 50 -1.24 -2.86 3.81
CA THR A 50 -0.92 -1.44 3.73
C THR A 50 0.10 -1.06 4.80
N MET A 51 1.08 -0.22 4.45
CA MET A 51 2.00 0.41 5.40
C MET A 51 1.47 1.72 6.01
N GLY A 52 0.20 2.06 5.77
CA GLY A 52 -0.43 3.31 6.22
C GLY A 52 -0.17 3.67 7.69
N PRO A 53 -0.44 2.79 8.67
CA PRO A 53 -0.20 3.10 10.09
C PRO A 53 1.27 3.38 10.43
N GLN A 54 2.21 2.68 9.80
CA GLN A 54 3.64 2.88 10.02
C GLN A 54 4.11 4.21 9.43
N ILE A 55 3.64 4.53 8.22
CA ILE A 55 3.99 5.77 7.52
C ILE A 55 3.37 6.99 8.22
N ASP A 56 2.10 6.90 8.62
CA ASP A 56 1.43 7.95 9.41
C ASP A 56 2.15 8.19 10.74
N ARG A 57 2.58 7.12 11.43
CA ARG A 57 3.39 7.24 12.65
C ARG A 57 4.71 7.98 12.36
N LEU A 58 5.46 7.58 11.34
CA LEU A 58 6.72 8.24 10.98
C LEU A 58 6.50 9.72 10.69
N ALA A 59 5.50 10.06 9.87
CA ALA A 59 5.18 11.45 9.53
C ALA A 59 4.84 12.32 10.76
N ARG A 60 4.15 11.75 11.76
CA ARG A 60 3.79 12.46 13.00
C ARG A 60 4.95 12.66 13.97
N PHE A 61 5.92 11.75 13.99
CA PHE A 61 6.98 11.73 15.01
C PHE A 61 8.38 12.10 14.48
N ASP A 62 8.63 12.11 13.17
CA ASP A 62 9.87 12.64 12.60
C ASP A 62 9.92 14.18 12.61
N GLY A 63 8.78 14.87 12.76
CA GLY A 63 8.69 16.33 12.91
C GLY A 63 9.11 16.88 14.27
N ASN A 64 9.65 16.05 15.17
CA ASN A 64 10.05 16.43 16.53
C ASN A 64 11.59 16.50 16.71
N LYS A 65 12.33 16.86 15.66
CA LYS A 65 13.76 17.19 15.71
C LYS A 65 13.98 18.68 15.55
#